data_AF-A0A1H6F288-F1
#
_entry.id   AF-A0A1H6F288-F1
#
_cell.length_a   1.000
_cell.length_b   1.000
_cell.length_c   1.000
_cell.angle_alpha   90.00
_cell.angle_beta   90.00
_cell.angle_gamma   90.00
#
_symmetry.space_group_name_H-M   'P 1'
#
loop_
_entity.id
_entity.type
_entity.pdbx_description
1 polymer ?
#
loop_
_entity_poly.entity_id
_entity_poly.type
_entity_poly.pdbx_seq_one_letter_code
_entity_poly.pdbx_strand_id
1 'polypeptide(L)'
;MVRGEQVKLKRITGVLDEVTAAGAHADVWTALAQAVPLLLPGPDEKARPGLGELLKVAVRVAVRAGASDNIRGLAELAARKGSSLLIHEARRLHEALSD
;
A
#
# COMPACT_ATOMS: atom_id res chain seq x y z
N MET A 1 -23.02 11.33 0.91
CA MET A 1 -22.16 10.55 1.82
C MET A 1 -20.81 10.35 1.13
N VAL A 2 -19.72 10.51 1.86
CA VAL A 2 -18.42 11.11 1.46
C VAL A 2 -17.74 10.50 0.21
N ARG A 3 -17.65 11.29 -0.89
CA ARG A 3 -16.73 11.09 -2.04
C ARG A 3 -15.29 11.60 -1.76
N GLY A 4 -15.07 12.27 -0.63
CA GLY A 4 -13.83 12.98 -0.29
C GLY A 4 -12.62 12.08 0.01
N GLU A 5 -12.80 10.94 0.68
CA GLU A 5 -11.66 10.06 1.04
C GLU A 5 -11.08 9.30 -0.14
N GLN A 6 -11.92 8.84 -1.07
CA GLN A 6 -11.46 8.23 -2.33
C GLN A 6 -10.66 9.21 -3.19
N VAL A 7 -11.10 10.47 -3.21
CA VAL A 7 -10.41 11.54 -3.94
C VAL A 7 -9.08 11.89 -3.27
N LYS A 8 -8.97 11.81 -1.94
CA LYS A 8 -7.71 12.05 -1.22
C LYS A 8 -6.67 10.96 -1.53
N LEU A 9 -7.02 9.67 -1.41
CA LEU A 9 -6.06 8.60 -1.66
C LEU A 9 -5.61 8.57 -3.12
N LYS A 10 -6.54 8.71 -4.08
CA LYS A 10 -6.20 8.75 -5.51
C LYS A 10 -5.32 9.96 -5.87
N ARG A 11 -5.51 11.12 -5.23
CA ARG A 11 -4.63 12.28 -5.42
C ARG A 11 -3.23 12.05 -4.84
N ILE A 12 -3.13 11.44 -3.67
CA ILE A 12 -1.84 11.07 -3.07
C ILE A 12 -1.11 10.08 -3.98
N THR A 13 -1.80 9.09 -4.54
CA THR A 13 -1.22 8.15 -5.53
C THR A 13 -0.64 8.87 -6.75
N GLY A 14 -1.34 9.85 -7.31
CA GLY A 14 -0.84 10.63 -8.45
C GLY A 14 0.44 11.42 -8.11
N VAL A 15 0.46 12.09 -6.96
CA VAL A 15 1.65 12.84 -6.49
C VAL A 15 2.82 11.91 -6.19
N LEU A 16 2.56 10.74 -5.58
CA LEU A 16 3.60 9.75 -5.31
C LEU A 16 4.19 9.18 -6.60
N ASP A 17 3.40 9.03 -7.66
CA ASP A 17 3.91 8.59 -8.98
C ASP A 17 4.82 9.63 -9.62
N GLU A 18 4.50 10.93 -9.49
CA GLU A 18 5.36 12.02 -9.97
C GLU A 18 6.68 12.12 -9.18
N VAL A 19 6.64 11.99 -7.85
CA VAL A 19 7.85 12.02 -6.99
C VAL A 19 8.70 10.76 -7.18
N THR A 20 8.05 9.62 -7.41
CA THR A 20 8.70 8.36 -7.81
C THR A 20 9.41 8.56 -9.16
N ALA A 21 8.81 9.21 -10.15
CA ALA A 21 9.48 9.50 -11.42
C ALA A 21 10.75 10.38 -11.27
N ALA A 22 10.86 11.15 -10.18
CA ALA A 22 12.05 11.93 -9.83
C ALA A 22 13.15 11.14 -9.09
N GLY A 23 12.98 9.83 -8.88
CA GLY A 23 14.00 8.95 -8.30
C GLY A 23 13.98 8.81 -6.76
N ALA A 24 13.07 9.49 -6.06
CA ALA A 24 12.96 9.47 -4.60
C ALA A 24 12.20 8.23 -4.06
N HIS A 25 12.51 7.04 -4.59
CA HIS A 25 11.80 5.81 -4.23
C HIS A 25 11.99 5.43 -2.75
N ALA A 26 13.18 5.64 -2.19
CA ALA A 26 13.47 5.31 -0.79
C ALA A 26 12.70 6.21 0.20
N ASP A 27 12.59 7.51 -0.07
CA ASP A 27 11.84 8.45 0.78
C ASP A 27 10.33 8.18 0.74
N VAL A 28 9.81 7.94 -0.48
CA VAL A 28 8.41 7.56 -0.66
C VAL A 28 8.11 6.24 0.03
N TRP A 29 9.01 5.26 -0.07
CA TRP A 29 8.87 4.00 0.65
C TRP A 29 8.84 4.21 2.15
N THR A 30 9.77 5.01 2.69
CA THR A 30 9.83 5.32 4.13
C THR A 30 8.51 5.89 4.64
N ALA A 31 7.90 6.83 3.91
CA ALA A 31 6.59 7.37 4.26
C ALA A 31 5.48 6.32 4.18
N LEU A 32 5.47 5.48 3.14
CA LEU A 32 4.49 4.42 2.96
C LEU A 32 4.62 3.32 4.01
N ALA A 33 5.82 2.89 4.37
CA ALA A 33 6.08 1.87 5.38
C ALA A 33 5.54 2.28 6.77
N GLN A 34 5.56 3.58 7.08
CA GLN A 34 4.96 4.14 8.30
C GLN A 34 3.43 4.25 8.20
N ALA A 35 2.92 4.65 7.03
CA ALA A 35 1.49 4.88 6.85
C ALA A 35 0.69 3.58 6.71
N VAL A 36 1.19 2.59 5.96
CA VAL A 36 0.47 1.36 5.63
C VAL A 36 -0.08 0.64 6.86
N PRO A 37 0.71 0.37 7.94
CA PRO A 37 0.19 -0.29 9.14
C PRO A 37 -1.02 0.42 9.78
N LEU A 38 -1.09 1.75 9.67
CA LEU A 38 -2.18 2.57 10.25
C LEU A 38 -3.45 2.56 9.39
N LEU A 39 -3.36 2.08 8.16
CA LEU A 39 -4.44 2.05 7.18
C LEU A 39 -5.00 0.64 6.96
N LEU A 40 -4.28 -0.41 7.39
CA LEU A 40 -4.74 -1.79 7.23
C LEU A 40 -6.01 -2.02 8.06
N PRO A 41 -7.05 -2.64 7.46
CA PRO A 41 -8.27 -2.95 8.20
C PRO A 41 -8.03 -4.07 9.22
N GLY A 42 -8.69 -3.98 10.38
CA GLY A 42 -8.79 -5.12 11.30
C GLY A 42 -9.48 -6.35 10.68
N PRO A 43 -9.50 -7.51 11.38
CA PRO A 43 -10.08 -8.77 10.87
C PRO A 43 -11.49 -8.64 10.32
N ASP A 44 -12.36 -7.89 11.02
CA ASP A 44 -13.77 -7.69 10.68
C ASP A 44 -14.09 -6.27 10.19
N GLU A 45 -13.04 -5.47 9.94
CA GLU A 45 -13.21 -4.09 9.49
C GLU A 45 -13.27 -4.01 7.96
N LYS A 46 -14.16 -3.14 7.46
CA LYS A 46 -14.21 -2.82 6.02
C LYS A 46 -13.01 -1.97 5.64
N ALA A 47 -12.31 -2.39 4.58
CA ALA A 47 -11.22 -1.61 4.03
C ALA A 47 -11.67 -0.22 3.55
N ARG A 48 -10.81 0.78 3.77
CA ARG A 48 -11.02 2.12 3.27
C ARG A 48 -11.03 2.11 1.74
N PRO A 49 -11.98 2.81 1.09
CA PRO A 49 -11.98 2.94 -0.36
C PRO A 49 -10.65 3.49 -0.89
N GLY A 50 -10.10 2.85 -1.92
CA GLY A 50 -8.82 3.24 -2.53
C GLY A 50 -7.58 2.61 -1.91
N LEU A 51 -7.67 1.90 -0.77
CA LEU A 51 -6.52 1.27 -0.13
C LEU A 51 -5.81 0.26 -1.04
N GLY A 52 -6.54 -0.46 -1.90
CA GLY A 52 -5.93 -1.35 -2.90
C GLY A 52 -5.05 -0.62 -3.91
N GLU A 53 -5.46 0.57 -4.37
CA GLU A 53 -4.62 1.40 -5.27
C GLU A 53 -3.39 1.96 -4.54
N LEU A 54 -3.51 2.27 -3.25
CA LEU A 54 -2.36 2.68 -2.44
C LEU A 54 -1.35 1.52 -2.29
N LEU A 55 -1.81 0.31 -2.00
CA LEU A 55 -0.93 -0.86 -1.91
C LEU A 55 -0.25 -1.15 -3.24
N LYS A 56 -0.94 -0.96 -4.37
CA LYS A 56 -0.33 -1.06 -5.70
C LYS A 56 0.83 -0.08 -5.90
N VAL A 57 0.71 1.16 -5.42
CA VAL A 57 1.84 2.12 -5.42
C VAL A 57 2.95 1.61 -4.51
N ALA A 58 2.62 1.18 -3.30
CA ALA A 58 3.58 0.66 -2.33
C ALA A 58 4.41 -0.51 -2.90
N VAL A 59 3.79 -1.46 -3.60
CA VAL A 59 4.48 -2.55 -4.30
C VAL A 59 5.51 -2.00 -5.29
N ARG A 60 5.11 -1.07 -6.16
CA ARG A 60 6.02 -0.49 -7.17
C ARG A 60 7.20 0.23 -6.54
N VAL A 61 6.94 0.98 -5.47
CA VAL A 61 7.99 1.74 -4.79
C VAL A 61 8.92 0.81 -4.01
N ALA A 62 8.39 -0.19 -3.30
CA ALA A 62 9.16 -1.19 -2.54
C ALA A 62 10.15 -1.93 -3.45
N VAL A 63 9.67 -2.46 -4.59
CA VAL A 63 10.50 -3.19 -5.56
C VAL A 63 11.62 -2.30 -6.11
N ARG A 64 11.31 -1.03 -6.42
CA ARG A 64 12.33 -0.10 -6.94
C ARG A 64 13.31 0.38 -5.88
N ALA A 65 12.89 0.43 -4.62
CA ALA A 65 13.74 0.80 -3.49
C ALA A 65 14.56 -0.39 -2.95
N GLY A 66 14.26 -1.64 -3.36
CA GLY A 66 14.87 -2.84 -2.77
C GLY A 66 14.52 -3.00 -1.30
N ALA A 67 13.28 -2.67 -0.93
CA ALA A 67 12.82 -2.68 0.45
C ALA A 67 12.65 -4.11 0.99
N SER A 68 12.92 -4.30 2.29
CA SER A 68 12.78 -5.59 3.00
C SER A 68 12.16 -5.43 4.40
N ASP A 69 11.38 -4.37 4.60
CA ASP A 69 10.77 -4.04 5.88
C ASP A 69 9.66 -5.03 6.30
N ASN A 70 9.56 -5.29 7.61
CA ASN A 70 8.44 -6.03 8.17
C ASN A 70 7.26 -5.08 8.50
N ILE A 71 6.18 -5.17 7.73
CA ILE A 71 4.97 -4.35 7.88
C ILE A 71 3.93 -5.08 8.75
N ARG A 72 3.68 -4.56 9.95
CA ARG A 72 2.66 -5.12 10.87
C ARG A 72 1.30 -5.25 10.20
N GLY A 73 0.68 -6.42 10.34
CA GLY A 73 -0.67 -6.72 9.83
C GLY A 73 -0.70 -7.03 8.32
N LEU A 74 0.41 -6.86 7.59
CA LEU A 74 0.45 -7.12 6.15
C LEU A 74 0.34 -8.62 5.85
N ALA A 75 1.07 -9.46 6.59
CA ALA A 75 1.01 -10.93 6.45
C ALA A 75 -0.41 -11.47 6.70
N GLU A 76 -1.07 -10.96 7.75
CA GLU A 76 -2.45 -11.32 8.08
C GLU A 76 -3.43 -10.90 6.98
N LEU A 77 -3.26 -9.69 6.42
CA LEU A 77 -4.08 -9.22 5.30
C LEU A 77 -3.84 -10.04 4.03
N ALA A 78 -2.58 -10.38 3.72
CA ALA A 78 -2.20 -11.21 2.59
C ALA A 78 -2.78 -12.64 2.68
N ALA A 79 -2.90 -13.17 3.89
CA ALA A 79 -3.49 -14.49 4.17
C ALA A 79 -5.03 -14.52 4.06
N ARG A 80 -5.72 -13.38 4.01
CA ARG A 80 -7.19 -13.37 3.93
C ARG A 80 -7.68 -14.00 2.62
N LYS A 81 -8.85 -14.62 2.69
CA LYS A 81 -9.58 -15.13 1.51
C LYS A 81 -10.18 -13.97 0.71
N GLY A 82 -10.34 -14.19 -0.59
CA GLY A 82 -10.92 -13.23 -1.52
C GLY A 82 -9.96 -12.79 -2.62
N SER A 83 -10.51 -12.07 -3.59
CA SER A 83 -9.85 -11.63 -4.84
C SER A 83 -9.96 -10.13 -5.07
N SER A 84 -10.26 -9.35 -4.02
CA SER A 84 -10.27 -7.89 -4.15
C SER A 84 -8.86 -7.40 -4.46
N LEU A 85 -8.78 -6.25 -5.16
CA LEU A 85 -7.50 -5.60 -5.46
C LEU A 85 -6.64 -5.42 -4.19
N LEU A 86 -7.27 -5.09 -3.05
CA LEU A 86 -6.58 -4.97 -1.78
C LEU A 86 -5.84 -6.25 -1.39
N ILE A 87 -6.52 -7.40 -1.41
CA ILE A 87 -5.93 -8.68 -1.01
C ILE A 87 -4.83 -9.08 -1.99
N HIS A 88 -5.05 -8.83 -3.29
CA HIS A 88 -4.05 -9.09 -4.33
C HIS A 88 -2.76 -8.29 -4.11
N GLU A 89 -2.87 -6.98 -3.93
CA GLU A 89 -1.70 -6.13 -3.73
C GLU A 89 -1.06 -6.31 -2.35
N ALA A 90 -1.82 -6.72 -1.32
CA ALA A 90 -1.25 -7.09 -0.03
C ALA A 90 -0.32 -8.31 -0.13
N ARG A 91 -0.70 -9.33 -0.90
CA ARG A 91 0.18 -10.49 -1.17
C ARG A 91 1.43 -10.08 -1.92
N ARG A 92 1.28 -9.32 -3.02
CA ARG A 92 2.43 -8.83 -3.78
C ARG A 92 3.39 -7.99 -2.95
N LEU A 93 2.85 -7.14 -2.07
CA LEU A 93 3.70 -6.34 -1.19
C LEU A 93 4.43 -7.21 -0.17
N HIS A 94 3.74 -8.19 0.42
CA HIS A 94 4.37 -9.12 1.36
C HIS A 94 5.50 -9.93 0.70
N GLU A 95 5.25 -10.43 -0.52
CA GLU A 95 6.26 -11.15 -1.33
C GLU A 95 7.46 -10.25 -1.63
N ALA A 96 7.23 -9.02 -2.12
CA ALA A 96 8.30 -8.09 -2.47
C ALA A 96 9.19 -7.66 -1.30
N LEU A 97 8.72 -7.79 -0.06
CA LEU A 97 9.48 -7.47 1.15
C LEU A 97 10.15 -8.70 1.79
N SER A 98 9.84 -9.90 1.27
CA SER A 98 10.37 -11.18 1.77
C SER A 98 11.43 -11.79 0.85
N ASP A 99 11.66 -11.20 -0.33
CA ASP A 99 12.73 -11.55 -1.29
C ASP A 99 14.08 -10.93 -0.88
#